data_AF-A0A972N6M0-F1
#
_entry.id   AF-A0A972N6M0-F1
#
_cell.length_a   1.000
_cell.length_b   1.000
_cell.length_c   1.000
_cell.angle_alpha   90.00
_cell.angle_beta   90.00
_cell.angle_gamma   90.00
#
_symmetry.space_group_name_H-M   'P 1'
#
loop_
_entity.id
_entity.type
_entity.pdbx_description
1 polymer ?
#
loop_
_entity_poly.entity_id
_entity_poly.type
_entity_poly.pdbx_seq_one_letter_code
_entity_poly.pdbx_strand_id
1 'polypeptide(L)'
;MRTHGFAHMSLWRSWRRPRRAALLVLLWIGLLLGTPPVRADSGPTVPDWVCLTCHERVGIDMVLPSGEILPITVDSAVLHFSAHGQTTEQEIHCQDCHTDIVGYPHGTLPVRTYRELQIYYSQTCANCHEEEALKRVDSVHARLLASGKLEAATCVDCHGAHNVRWINREKHPEVPRIRAVEMCKTCHSTIYEAYLQSVHGRDLLEGNEDVPGCPDCHPAHTIEDPRTLAFRVKSPNLCGKCHGDKALMAKYGISTDVFDTYVGDFHGTTVLVFQKTAPGQGTNKAVCIDCHGAHKIMRPEEVGTEEYKANLLQTCRQCHPDASPNFADSWLGHYRPDWKRYPLVTAVLWFYRIVIPLTLGFFLLYIGLDAQKRLRERK
;
A
#
# COMPACT_ATOMS: atom_id res chain seq x y z
N MET A 1 46.71 36.65 -21.20
CA MET A 1 47.66 36.72 -22.33
C MET A 1 47.29 35.64 -23.34
N ARG A 2 47.02 36.04 -24.59
CA ARG A 2 46.86 35.26 -25.85
C ARG A 2 45.70 34.24 -25.89
N THR A 3 44.55 34.47 -26.53
CA THR A 3 44.15 34.74 -27.94
C THR A 3 44.17 33.55 -28.92
N HIS A 4 43.06 33.48 -29.70
CA HIS A 4 42.76 32.73 -30.95
C HIS A 4 42.31 31.26 -30.79
N GLY A 5 41.29 30.75 -31.52
CA GLY A 5 40.47 31.32 -32.59
C GLY A 5 39.42 30.29 -33.06
N PHE A 6 38.32 30.81 -33.64
CA PHE A 6 37.21 30.06 -34.24
C PHE A 6 37.60 29.34 -35.54
N ALA A 7 36.94 28.22 -35.85
CA ALA A 7 36.68 27.81 -37.24
C ALA A 7 35.38 26.99 -37.35
N HIS A 8 34.41 27.55 -38.06
CA HIS A 8 33.23 26.91 -38.63
C HIS A 8 33.65 26.00 -39.80
N MET A 9 33.04 24.81 -39.94
CA MET A 9 32.93 24.16 -41.25
C MET A 9 31.65 23.33 -41.36
N SER A 10 30.75 23.82 -42.22
CA SER A 10 29.55 23.16 -42.71
C SER A 10 29.94 22.18 -43.82
N LEU A 11 29.38 20.96 -43.77
CA LEU A 11 29.41 20.03 -44.90
C LEU A 11 28.01 19.46 -45.12
N TRP A 12 27.24 20.18 -45.93
CA TRP A 12 26.18 19.61 -46.74
C TRP A 12 26.81 18.75 -47.85
N ARG A 13 26.53 17.44 -47.87
CA ARG A 13 26.77 16.60 -49.06
C ARG A 13 25.62 15.61 -49.29
N SER A 14 24.75 16.03 -50.20
CA SER A 14 24.05 15.24 -51.22
C SER A 14 23.92 13.72 -51.02
N TRP A 15 22.74 13.28 -50.61
CA TRP A 15 22.31 11.89 -50.71
C TRP A 15 21.83 11.59 -52.15
N ARG A 16 22.66 10.89 -52.93
CA ARG A 16 22.27 10.28 -54.21
C ARG A 16 21.67 8.90 -53.94
N ARG A 17 20.43 8.71 -54.38
CA ARG A 17 19.71 7.41 -54.39
C ARG A 17 20.36 6.42 -55.38
N PRO A 18 20.49 5.14 -55.04
CA PRO A 18 20.46 4.07 -56.02
C PRO A 18 19.16 3.26 -55.91
N ARG A 19 18.41 3.26 -57.01
CA ARG A 19 17.18 2.52 -57.28
C ARG A 19 17.46 1.01 -57.44
N ARG A 20 17.67 0.24 -56.38
CA ARG A 20 17.69 -1.25 -56.43
C ARG A 20 17.36 -1.87 -55.06
N ALA A 21 16.13 -1.68 -54.57
CA ALA A 21 15.66 -2.34 -53.34
C ALA A 21 14.14 -2.57 -53.32
N ALA A 22 13.53 -2.85 -54.48
CA ALA A 22 12.07 -2.95 -54.63
C ALA A 22 11.55 -4.35 -54.99
N LEU A 23 12.37 -5.40 -54.95
CA LEU A 23 11.96 -6.76 -55.35
C LEU A 23 12.14 -7.85 -54.29
N LEU A 24 12.59 -7.51 -53.07
CA LEU A 24 12.72 -8.47 -51.95
C LEU A 24 11.74 -8.24 -50.79
N VAL A 25 10.84 -7.26 -50.89
CA VAL A 25 9.85 -6.95 -49.85
C VAL A 25 8.51 -7.68 -50.07
N LEU A 26 8.26 -8.23 -51.27
CA LEU A 26 6.99 -8.92 -51.58
C LEU A 26 6.98 -10.42 -51.27
N LEU A 27 8.11 -11.00 -50.83
CA LEU A 27 8.19 -12.41 -50.39
C LEU A 27 8.13 -12.59 -48.87
N TRP A 28 8.04 -11.50 -48.10
CA TRP A 28 7.91 -11.50 -46.62
C TRP A 28 6.52 -11.10 -46.11
N ILE A 29 5.58 -10.75 -47.00
CA ILE A 29 4.21 -10.36 -46.62
C ILE A 29 3.24 -11.55 -46.69
N GLY A 30 3.63 -12.67 -47.32
CA GLY A 30 2.82 -13.89 -47.41
C GLY A 30 2.89 -14.83 -46.20
N LEU A 31 3.72 -14.53 -45.19
CA LEU A 31 3.93 -15.37 -44.00
C LEU A 31 3.48 -14.67 -42.69
N LEU A 32 2.54 -13.73 -42.82
CA LEU A 32 1.90 -13.01 -41.69
C LEU A 32 0.36 -13.07 -41.78
N LEU A 33 -0.19 -14.07 -42.47
CA LEU A 33 -1.52 -14.58 -42.12
C LEU A 33 -1.31 -15.54 -40.96
N GLY A 34 -1.13 -14.96 -39.78
CA GLY A 34 -1.14 -15.70 -38.53
C GLY A 34 -2.41 -16.51 -38.48
N THR A 35 -2.27 -17.83 -38.36
CA THR A 35 -3.34 -18.68 -37.86
C THR A 35 -3.85 -18.00 -36.57
N PRO A 36 -5.17 -17.79 -36.40
CA PRO A 36 -5.68 -17.38 -35.10
C PRO A 36 -5.12 -18.36 -34.06
N PRO A 37 -4.77 -17.91 -32.85
CA PRO A 37 -4.34 -18.83 -31.82
C PRO A 37 -5.41 -19.92 -31.73
N VAL A 38 -5.01 -21.14 -32.06
CA VAL A 38 -5.83 -22.32 -31.81
C VAL A 38 -5.92 -22.35 -30.30
N ARG A 39 -7.04 -21.86 -29.77
CA ARG A 39 -7.46 -22.17 -28.40
C ARG A 39 -7.43 -23.68 -28.38
N ALA A 40 -6.53 -24.26 -27.60
CA ALA A 40 -6.51 -25.70 -27.42
C ALA A 40 -7.94 -26.06 -27.02
N ASP A 41 -8.62 -26.86 -27.85
CA ASP A 41 -9.88 -27.48 -27.47
C ASP A 41 -9.54 -28.26 -26.20
N SER A 42 -9.95 -27.72 -25.05
CA SER A 42 -10.10 -28.49 -23.84
C SER A 42 -10.97 -29.68 -24.24
N GLY A 43 -10.53 -30.89 -23.90
CA GLY A 43 -11.30 -32.10 -24.14
C GLY A 43 -12.75 -31.99 -23.63
N PRO A 44 -13.62 -32.97 -23.92
CA PRO A 44 -15.03 -32.88 -23.60
C PRO A 44 -15.23 -32.44 -22.14
N THR A 45 -15.80 -31.25 -21.96
CA THR A 45 -16.09 -30.67 -20.65
C THR A 45 -17.10 -31.56 -19.94
N VAL A 46 -16.76 -31.98 -18.73
CA VAL A 46 -17.64 -32.78 -17.87
C VAL A 46 -18.64 -31.82 -17.22
N PRO A 47 -19.95 -32.02 -17.41
CA PRO A 47 -20.95 -31.16 -16.79
C PRO A 47 -20.86 -31.19 -15.26
N ASP A 48 -21.09 -30.05 -14.61
CA ASP A 48 -20.97 -29.91 -13.14
C ASP A 48 -21.82 -30.90 -12.35
N TRP A 49 -23.01 -31.26 -12.86
CA TRP A 49 -23.89 -32.23 -12.21
C TRP A 49 -23.25 -33.61 -12.03
N VAL A 50 -22.29 -33.99 -12.89
CA VAL A 50 -21.53 -35.24 -12.77
C VAL A 50 -20.62 -35.16 -11.54
N CYS A 51 -19.94 -34.04 -11.34
CA CYS A 51 -19.12 -33.79 -10.15
C CYS A 51 -19.99 -33.83 -8.88
N LEU A 52 -21.12 -33.11 -8.89
CA LEU A 52 -22.04 -32.99 -7.77
C LEU A 52 -22.72 -34.32 -7.39
N THR A 53 -22.86 -35.26 -8.33
CA THR A 53 -23.39 -36.62 -8.05
C THR A 53 -22.67 -37.30 -6.89
N CYS A 54 -21.37 -37.04 -6.73
CA CYS A 54 -20.57 -37.50 -5.60
C CYS A 54 -20.26 -36.35 -4.63
N HIS A 55 -19.79 -35.21 -5.12
CA HIS A 55 -19.27 -34.12 -4.29
C HIS A 55 -20.34 -33.32 -3.53
N GLU A 56 -21.63 -33.47 -3.79
CA GLU A 56 -22.69 -32.82 -2.98
C GLU A 56 -23.12 -33.68 -1.78
N ARG A 57 -22.69 -34.95 -1.72
CA ARG A 57 -23.08 -35.87 -0.65
C ARG A 57 -22.31 -35.55 0.64
N VAL A 58 -23.04 -35.39 1.73
CA VAL A 58 -22.49 -35.15 3.06
C VAL A 58 -21.73 -36.38 3.56
N GLY A 59 -20.56 -36.15 4.17
CA GLY A 59 -19.76 -37.19 4.81
C GLY A 59 -18.91 -37.99 3.83
N ILE A 60 -18.64 -37.44 2.64
CA ILE A 60 -17.60 -37.99 1.75
C ILE A 60 -16.30 -37.28 2.05
N ASP A 61 -15.38 -38.06 2.60
CA ASP A 61 -14.03 -37.63 2.93
C ASP A 61 -13.01 -38.47 2.15
N MET A 62 -11.86 -37.87 1.89
CA MET A 62 -10.67 -38.60 1.44
C MET A 62 -9.55 -38.46 2.46
N VAL A 63 -8.70 -39.49 2.55
CA VAL A 63 -7.50 -39.44 3.39
C VAL A 63 -6.33 -39.06 2.51
N LEU A 64 -5.68 -37.94 2.83
CA LEU A 64 -4.48 -37.49 2.15
C LEU A 64 -3.26 -38.36 2.52
N PRO A 65 -2.18 -38.37 1.72
CA PRO A 65 -0.96 -39.12 2.07
C PRO A 65 -0.33 -38.75 3.41
N SER A 66 -0.63 -37.56 3.97
CA SER A 66 -0.24 -37.14 5.32
C SER A 66 -1.00 -37.86 6.44
N GLY A 67 -2.15 -38.49 6.14
CA GLY A 67 -3.12 -38.99 7.11
C GLY A 67 -4.22 -37.99 7.47
N GLU A 68 -4.17 -36.76 6.93
CA GLU A 68 -5.23 -35.77 7.14
C GLU A 68 -6.52 -36.19 6.42
N ILE A 69 -7.66 -35.95 7.08
CA ILE A 69 -8.99 -36.15 6.51
C ILE A 69 -9.38 -34.88 5.78
N LEU A 70 -9.62 -34.99 4.48
CA LEU A 70 -10.11 -33.91 3.63
C LEU A 70 -11.58 -34.17 3.30
N PRO A 71 -12.51 -33.36 3.83
CA PRO A 71 -13.88 -33.35 3.35
C PRO A 71 -13.90 -32.89 1.90
N ILE A 72 -14.48 -33.70 1.02
CA ILE A 72 -14.65 -33.37 -0.40
C ILE A 72 -16.09 -33.01 -0.75
N THR A 73 -16.96 -32.91 0.26
CA THR A 73 -18.31 -32.37 0.11
C THR A 73 -18.27 -30.89 -0.23
N VAL A 74 -19.09 -30.49 -1.21
CA VAL A 74 -19.34 -29.13 -1.66
C VAL A 74 -20.80 -28.80 -1.41
N ASP A 75 -21.03 -27.68 -0.73
CA ASP A 75 -22.36 -27.12 -0.57
C ASP A 75 -22.67 -26.23 -1.79
N SER A 76 -23.58 -26.70 -2.64
CA SER A 76 -23.97 -26.03 -3.89
C SER A 76 -24.61 -24.66 -3.63
N ALA A 77 -25.31 -24.49 -2.51
CA ALA A 77 -25.88 -23.19 -2.14
C ALA A 77 -24.77 -22.21 -1.76
N VAL A 78 -23.78 -22.64 -0.97
CA VAL A 78 -22.62 -21.79 -0.62
C VAL A 78 -21.84 -21.38 -1.88
N LEU A 79 -21.62 -22.31 -2.81
CA LEU A 79 -20.96 -22.02 -4.08
C LEU A 79 -21.78 -21.03 -4.90
N HIS A 80 -23.09 -21.24 -5.02
CA HIS A 80 -23.99 -20.35 -5.75
C HIS A 80 -23.96 -18.91 -5.23
N PHE A 81 -23.89 -18.71 -3.91
CA PHE A 81 -23.79 -17.37 -3.31
C PHE A 81 -22.37 -16.79 -3.25
N SER A 82 -21.37 -17.51 -3.76
CA SER A 82 -19.99 -17.01 -3.86
C SER A 82 -19.82 -16.02 -5.02
N ALA A 83 -18.67 -15.35 -5.04
CA ALA A 83 -18.25 -14.48 -6.12
C ALA A 83 -18.29 -15.15 -7.51
N HIS A 84 -18.09 -16.47 -7.59
CA HIS A 84 -18.09 -17.23 -8.83
C HIS A 84 -19.42 -17.92 -9.14
N GLY A 85 -20.35 -18.00 -8.17
CA GLY A 85 -21.66 -18.64 -8.38
C GLY A 85 -22.76 -17.70 -8.87
N GLN A 86 -22.54 -16.38 -8.77
CA GLN A 86 -23.51 -15.34 -9.16
C GLN A 86 -23.14 -14.61 -10.46
N THR A 87 -22.16 -15.10 -11.22
CA THR A 87 -21.67 -14.43 -12.43
C THR A 87 -22.69 -14.54 -13.56
N THR A 88 -23.22 -13.41 -14.03
CA THR A 88 -24.20 -13.37 -15.13
C THR A 88 -23.58 -13.35 -16.52
N GLU A 89 -22.27 -13.08 -16.62
CA GLU A 89 -21.56 -12.88 -17.89
C GLU A 89 -20.73 -14.10 -18.32
N GLN A 90 -20.26 -14.90 -17.36
CA GLN A 90 -19.49 -16.11 -17.61
C GLN A 90 -19.79 -17.13 -16.50
N GLU A 91 -20.45 -18.23 -16.86
CA GLU A 91 -20.66 -19.36 -15.96
C GLU A 91 -19.30 -20.01 -15.67
N ILE A 92 -18.98 -20.21 -14.39
CA ILE A 92 -17.74 -20.85 -13.94
C ILE A 92 -18.07 -22.28 -13.54
N HIS A 93 -17.47 -23.25 -14.23
CA HIS A 93 -17.64 -24.68 -14.01
C HIS A 93 -16.58 -25.24 -13.08
N CYS A 94 -16.83 -26.43 -12.52
CA CYS A 94 -15.90 -27.11 -11.62
C CYS A 94 -14.51 -27.27 -12.26
N GLN A 95 -14.47 -27.58 -13.56
CA GLN A 95 -13.23 -27.84 -14.31
C GLN A 95 -12.42 -26.57 -14.62
N ASP A 96 -13.01 -25.38 -14.47
CA ASP A 96 -12.27 -24.12 -14.66
C ASP A 96 -11.30 -23.87 -13.50
N CYS A 97 -11.65 -24.34 -12.30
CA CYS A 97 -10.78 -24.32 -11.12
C CYS A 97 -10.02 -25.64 -10.93
N HIS A 98 -10.67 -26.77 -11.21
CA HIS A 98 -10.10 -28.11 -11.15
C HIS A 98 -9.57 -28.56 -12.50
N THR A 99 -8.61 -27.82 -13.04
CA THR A 99 -8.08 -27.99 -14.41
C THR A 99 -7.48 -29.37 -14.68
N ASP A 100 -7.07 -30.09 -13.63
CA ASP A 100 -6.47 -31.42 -13.75
C ASP A 100 -7.51 -32.56 -13.63
N ILE A 101 -8.79 -32.24 -13.46
CA ILE A 101 -9.89 -33.20 -13.29
C ILE A 101 -10.73 -33.24 -14.57
N VAL A 102 -10.46 -34.25 -15.41
CA VAL A 102 -11.09 -34.39 -16.75
C VAL A 102 -12.19 -35.46 -16.84
N GLY A 103 -12.58 -36.10 -15.72
CA GLY A 103 -13.66 -37.10 -15.70
C GLY A 103 -13.58 -38.08 -14.53
N TYR A 104 -14.45 -39.09 -14.52
CA TYR A 104 -14.40 -40.19 -13.54
C TYR A 104 -14.07 -41.52 -14.22
N PRO A 105 -13.15 -42.34 -13.65
CA PRO A 105 -12.35 -42.07 -12.46
C PRO A 105 -11.30 -40.97 -12.72
N HIS A 106 -11.20 -39.98 -11.83
CA HIS A 106 -10.12 -39.00 -11.87
C HIS A 106 -8.90 -39.48 -11.08
N GLY A 107 -7.71 -39.04 -11.50
CA GLY A 107 -6.44 -39.41 -10.89
C GLY A 107 -6.23 -38.86 -9.47
N THR A 108 -5.11 -39.25 -8.86
CA THR A 108 -4.69 -38.75 -7.56
C THR A 108 -4.02 -37.38 -7.66
N LEU A 109 -4.26 -36.53 -6.68
CA LEU A 109 -3.63 -35.21 -6.60
C LEU A 109 -2.15 -35.34 -6.20
N PRO A 110 -1.24 -34.52 -6.78
CA PRO A 110 0.19 -34.57 -6.48
C PRO A 110 0.53 -33.83 -5.17
N VAL A 111 -0.31 -33.98 -4.13
CA VAL A 111 -0.18 -33.26 -2.85
C VAL A 111 -0.28 -34.24 -1.69
N ARG A 112 0.42 -33.94 -0.60
CA ARG A 112 0.47 -34.77 0.60
C ARG A 112 -0.40 -34.24 1.72
N THR A 113 -0.53 -32.92 1.84
CA THR A 113 -1.21 -32.25 2.96
C THR A 113 -2.34 -31.34 2.48
N TYR A 114 -3.25 -30.99 3.40
CA TYR A 114 -4.31 -30.02 3.15
C TYR A 114 -3.74 -28.66 2.74
N ARG A 115 -2.62 -28.27 3.35
CA ARG A 115 -1.96 -26.99 3.03
C ARG A 115 -1.37 -26.99 1.62
N GLU A 116 -0.72 -28.08 1.21
CA GLU A 116 -0.22 -28.24 -0.16
C GLU A 116 -1.36 -28.18 -1.17
N LEU A 117 -2.51 -28.78 -0.87
CA LEU A 117 -3.71 -28.71 -1.70
C LEU A 117 -4.20 -27.27 -1.92
N GLN A 118 -4.29 -26.49 -0.83
CA GLN A 118 -4.70 -25.08 -0.91
C GLN A 118 -3.72 -24.27 -1.76
N ILE A 119 -2.42 -24.45 -1.56
CA ILE A 119 -1.38 -23.77 -2.33
C ILE A 119 -1.48 -24.16 -3.80
N TYR A 120 -1.62 -25.46 -4.09
CA TYR A 120 -1.74 -25.99 -5.45
C TYR A 120 -2.89 -25.32 -6.21
N TYR A 121 -4.12 -25.42 -5.70
CA TYR A 121 -5.28 -24.85 -6.37
C TYR A 121 -5.35 -23.31 -6.33
N SER A 122 -4.68 -22.65 -5.38
CA SER A 122 -4.61 -21.19 -5.36
C SER A 122 -3.91 -20.59 -6.59
N GLN A 123 -3.11 -21.38 -7.30
CA GLN A 123 -2.42 -20.95 -8.53
C GLN A 123 -3.41 -20.79 -9.70
N THR A 124 -4.47 -21.59 -9.74
CA THR A 124 -5.48 -21.54 -10.81
C THR A 124 -6.19 -20.19 -10.87
N CYS A 125 -6.27 -19.47 -9.75
CA CYS A 125 -6.85 -18.13 -9.70
C CYS A 125 -6.16 -17.17 -10.69
N ALA A 126 -4.86 -17.33 -10.95
CA ALA A 126 -4.09 -16.48 -11.85
C ALA A 126 -4.49 -16.63 -13.33
N ASN A 127 -5.16 -17.72 -13.72
CA ASN A 127 -5.61 -17.94 -15.09
C ASN A 127 -6.68 -16.93 -15.52
N CYS A 128 -7.43 -16.37 -14.56
CA CYS A 128 -8.46 -15.36 -14.81
C CYS A 128 -8.17 -14.04 -14.08
N HIS A 129 -7.56 -14.08 -12.89
CA HIS A 129 -7.19 -12.91 -12.09
C HIS A 129 -5.72 -12.54 -12.23
N GLU A 130 -5.23 -12.49 -13.48
CA GLU A 130 -3.82 -12.24 -13.78
C GLU A 130 -3.30 -10.95 -13.15
N GLU A 131 -4.07 -9.85 -13.24
CA GLU A 131 -3.65 -8.55 -12.69
C GLU A 131 -3.40 -8.61 -11.17
N GLU A 132 -4.30 -9.26 -10.44
CA GLU A 132 -4.18 -9.38 -8.98
C GLU A 132 -3.07 -10.37 -8.60
N ALA A 133 -2.90 -11.44 -9.37
CA ALA A 133 -1.78 -12.36 -9.22
C ALA A 133 -0.43 -11.65 -9.43
N LEU A 134 -0.34 -10.79 -10.45
CA LEU A 134 0.84 -9.98 -10.74
C LEU A 134 1.13 -8.97 -9.63
N LYS A 135 0.12 -8.32 -9.05
CA LYS A 135 0.31 -7.43 -7.89
C LYS A 135 0.90 -8.20 -6.69
N ARG A 136 0.48 -9.45 -6.50
CA ARG A 136 0.85 -10.30 -5.37
C ARG A 136 2.30 -10.78 -5.38
N VAL A 137 2.94 -10.90 -6.55
CA VAL A 137 4.27 -11.54 -6.66
C VAL A 137 5.32 -10.90 -5.74
N ASP A 138 5.25 -9.59 -5.55
CA ASP A 138 6.16 -8.81 -4.70
C ASP A 138 5.65 -8.61 -3.27
N SER A 139 4.57 -9.29 -2.87
CA SER A 139 4.08 -9.23 -1.50
C SER A 139 4.98 -10.02 -0.54
N VAL A 140 4.97 -9.63 0.75
CA VAL A 140 5.67 -10.38 1.78
C VAL A 140 5.14 -11.81 1.90
N HIS A 141 3.84 -12.02 1.73
CA HIS A 141 3.25 -13.38 1.74
C HIS A 141 3.79 -14.23 0.59
N ALA A 142 3.83 -13.72 -0.65
CA ALA A 142 4.38 -14.45 -1.78
C ALA A 142 5.87 -14.79 -1.59
N ARG A 143 6.68 -13.82 -1.11
CA ARG A 143 8.10 -14.08 -0.81
C ARG A 143 8.31 -15.13 0.27
N LEU A 144 7.50 -15.10 1.34
CA LEU A 144 7.60 -16.09 2.41
C LEU A 144 7.20 -17.48 1.90
N LEU A 145 6.14 -17.58 1.10
CA LEU A 145 5.71 -18.83 0.49
C LEU A 145 6.80 -19.40 -0.43
N ALA A 146 7.38 -18.56 -1.31
CA ALA A 146 8.49 -18.95 -2.19
C ALA A 146 9.75 -19.37 -1.42
N SER A 147 9.95 -18.85 -0.20
CA SER A 147 11.03 -19.29 0.70
C SER A 147 10.77 -20.60 1.44
N GLY A 148 9.66 -21.29 1.13
CA GLY A 148 9.27 -22.56 1.76
C GLY A 148 8.45 -22.41 3.05
N LYS A 149 8.00 -21.21 3.41
CA LYS A 149 7.09 -21.02 4.55
C LYS A 149 5.66 -21.21 4.10
N LEU A 150 5.21 -22.46 4.11
CA LEU A 150 3.91 -22.85 3.58
C LEU A 150 2.73 -22.15 4.30
N GLU A 151 2.88 -21.75 5.57
CA GLU A 151 1.88 -20.99 6.32
C GLU A 151 1.63 -19.55 5.81
N ALA A 152 2.45 -19.06 4.88
CA ALA A 152 2.23 -17.74 4.28
C ALA A 152 0.95 -17.77 3.44
N ALA A 153 0.11 -16.74 3.57
CA ALA A 153 -1.19 -16.68 2.92
C ALA A 153 -1.13 -16.92 1.40
N THR A 154 -2.24 -17.35 0.82
CA THR A 154 -2.55 -17.56 -0.60
C THR A 154 -3.89 -16.90 -0.92
N CYS A 155 -4.37 -17.02 -2.17
CA CYS A 155 -5.66 -16.48 -2.58
C CYS A 155 -6.82 -17.04 -1.71
N VAL A 156 -6.79 -18.34 -1.45
CA VAL A 156 -7.86 -19.05 -0.74
C VAL A 156 -7.89 -18.76 0.77
N ASP A 157 -6.77 -18.31 1.34
CA ASP A 157 -6.70 -17.95 2.76
C ASP A 157 -7.46 -16.65 3.07
N CYS A 158 -7.55 -15.74 2.09
CA CYS A 158 -8.25 -14.47 2.24
C CYS A 158 -9.65 -14.51 1.63
N HIS A 159 -9.80 -15.10 0.44
CA HIS A 159 -11.06 -15.11 -0.30
C HIS A 159 -11.89 -16.36 -0.04
N GLY A 160 -11.30 -17.46 0.39
CA GLY A 160 -11.95 -18.77 0.41
C GLY A 160 -11.77 -19.56 -0.89
N ALA A 161 -12.28 -20.79 -0.89
CA ALA A 161 -12.24 -21.70 -2.06
C ALA A 161 -13.64 -21.77 -2.69
N HIS A 162 -14.48 -22.77 -2.36
CA HIS A 162 -15.87 -22.83 -2.86
C HIS A 162 -16.82 -21.77 -2.29
N ASN A 163 -16.33 -20.89 -1.43
CA ASN A 163 -17.08 -19.78 -0.85
C ASN A 163 -16.39 -18.44 -1.14
N VAL A 164 -15.75 -18.29 -2.31
CA VAL A 164 -15.01 -17.08 -2.72
C VAL A 164 -15.80 -15.82 -2.35
N ARG A 165 -15.23 -15.00 -1.46
CA ARG A 165 -15.89 -13.81 -0.92
C ARG A 165 -15.42 -12.55 -1.60
N TRP A 166 -16.37 -11.66 -1.86
CA TRP A 166 -16.09 -10.26 -2.12
C TRP A 166 -15.60 -9.57 -0.85
N ILE A 167 -14.50 -8.84 -0.99
CA ILE A 167 -13.89 -8.04 0.08
C ILE A 167 -13.75 -6.58 -0.34
N ASN A 168 -13.61 -6.29 -1.63
CA ASN A 168 -13.53 -4.93 -2.14
C ASN A 168 -14.92 -4.30 -2.27
N ARG A 169 -15.13 -3.19 -1.56
CA ARG A 169 -16.38 -2.42 -1.59
C ARG A 169 -16.57 -1.51 -2.79
N GLU A 170 -15.51 -1.19 -3.52
CA GLU A 170 -15.60 -0.33 -4.71
C GLU A 170 -16.59 -0.91 -5.74
N LYS A 171 -16.60 -2.24 -5.86
CA LYS A 171 -17.53 -2.97 -6.72
C LYS A 171 -18.69 -3.64 -5.96
N HIS A 172 -18.56 -3.81 -4.64
CA HIS A 172 -19.52 -4.50 -3.77
C HIS A 172 -19.82 -3.68 -2.49
N PRO A 173 -20.53 -2.54 -2.61
CA PRO A 173 -20.75 -1.61 -1.50
C PRO A 173 -21.50 -2.23 -0.30
N GLU A 174 -22.27 -3.29 -0.54
CA GLU A 174 -22.99 -4.08 0.46
C GLU A 174 -22.06 -4.87 1.41
N VAL A 175 -20.79 -5.08 1.03
CA VAL A 175 -19.80 -5.75 1.86
C VAL A 175 -19.37 -4.81 3.00
N PRO A 176 -19.47 -5.20 4.27
CA PRO A 176 -19.00 -4.37 5.38
C PRO A 176 -17.48 -4.17 5.34
N ARG A 177 -17.00 -2.94 5.59
CA ARG A 177 -15.56 -2.61 5.57
C ARG A 177 -14.75 -3.43 6.60
N ILE A 178 -15.35 -3.78 7.73
CA ILE A 178 -14.72 -4.63 8.76
C ILE A 178 -14.32 -6.01 8.24
N ARG A 179 -15.00 -6.54 7.21
CA ARG A 179 -14.65 -7.84 6.61
C ARG A 179 -13.20 -7.87 6.12
N ALA A 180 -12.70 -6.74 5.65
CA ALA A 180 -11.33 -6.63 5.17
C ALA A 180 -10.29 -6.67 6.30
N VAL A 181 -10.70 -6.37 7.53
CA VAL A 181 -9.89 -6.49 8.75
C VAL A 181 -9.98 -7.91 9.33
N GLU A 182 -11.19 -8.50 9.33
CA GLU A 182 -11.43 -9.85 9.85
C GLU A 182 -10.63 -10.93 9.12
N MET A 183 -10.41 -10.79 7.81
CA MET A 183 -9.58 -11.76 7.06
C MET A 183 -8.17 -11.89 7.65
N CYS A 184 -7.62 -10.79 8.18
CA CYS A 184 -6.26 -10.77 8.71
C CYS A 184 -6.18 -11.49 10.07
N LYS A 185 -7.29 -11.54 10.83
CA LYS A 185 -7.36 -12.14 12.16
C LYS A 185 -6.95 -13.61 12.18
N THR A 186 -7.27 -14.35 11.11
CA THR A 186 -6.99 -15.79 11.00
C THR A 186 -5.54 -16.13 11.35
N CYS A 187 -4.59 -15.30 10.89
CA CYS A 187 -3.17 -15.49 11.16
C CYS A 187 -2.56 -14.38 12.04
N HIS A 188 -3.13 -13.17 12.03
CA HIS A 188 -2.62 -11.99 12.76
C HIS A 188 -3.51 -11.60 13.94
N SER A 189 -4.04 -12.59 14.66
CA SER A 189 -4.99 -12.39 15.77
C SER A 189 -4.49 -11.40 16.82
N THR A 190 -3.23 -11.49 17.26
CA THR A 190 -2.67 -10.54 18.25
C THR A 190 -2.67 -9.09 17.75
N ILE A 191 -2.37 -8.87 16.47
CA ILE A 191 -2.39 -7.54 15.87
C ILE A 191 -3.83 -7.06 15.67
N TYR A 192 -4.73 -7.95 15.27
CA TYR A 192 -6.15 -7.67 15.18
C TYR A 192 -6.72 -7.20 16.53
N GLU A 193 -6.43 -7.89 17.63
CA GLU A 193 -6.89 -7.48 18.96
C GLU A 193 -6.30 -6.13 19.40
N ALA A 194 -5.04 -5.85 19.04
CA ALA A 194 -4.44 -4.54 19.29
C ALA A 194 -5.12 -3.43 18.46
N TYR A 195 -5.45 -3.71 17.20
CA TYR A 195 -6.20 -2.82 16.32
C TYR A 195 -7.58 -2.51 16.86
N LEU A 196 -8.31 -3.50 17.38
CA LEU A 196 -9.63 -3.27 17.99
C LEU A 196 -9.56 -2.40 19.25
N GLN A 197 -8.40 -2.31 19.90
CA GLN A 197 -8.19 -1.39 21.04
C GLN A 197 -7.82 0.02 20.59
N SER A 198 -7.48 0.23 19.32
CA SER A 198 -7.20 1.55 18.76
C SER A 198 -8.46 2.34 18.49
N VAL A 199 -8.31 3.66 18.37
CA VAL A 199 -9.41 4.57 18.01
C VAL A 199 -9.97 4.23 16.62
N HIS A 200 -9.13 3.83 15.66
CA HIS A 200 -9.59 3.43 14.33
C HIS A 200 -10.38 2.12 14.37
N GLY A 201 -9.91 1.11 15.11
CA GLY A 201 -10.59 -0.18 15.17
C GLY A 201 -11.91 -0.12 15.93
N ARG A 202 -11.97 0.63 17.05
CA ARG A 202 -13.23 0.84 17.79
C ARG A 202 -14.25 1.58 16.93
N ASP A 203 -13.87 2.69 16.33
CA ASP A 203 -14.78 3.47 15.49
C ASP A 203 -15.26 2.63 14.27
N LEU A 204 -14.39 1.80 13.67
CA LEU A 204 -14.78 0.91 12.57
C LEU A 204 -15.80 -0.16 13.02
N LEU A 205 -15.63 -0.74 14.22
CA LEU A 205 -16.58 -1.69 14.79
C LEU A 205 -17.94 -1.05 15.10
N GLU A 206 -17.95 0.23 15.47
CA GLU A 206 -19.17 1.02 15.69
C GLU A 206 -19.85 1.44 14.37
N GLY A 207 -19.27 1.07 13.22
CA GLY A 207 -19.83 1.33 11.89
C GLY A 207 -19.36 2.62 11.25
N ASN A 208 -18.38 3.32 11.83
CA ASN A 208 -17.75 4.46 11.17
C ASN A 208 -16.86 3.95 10.03
N GLU A 209 -17.26 4.17 8.78
CA GLU A 209 -16.49 3.70 7.62
C GLU A 209 -15.36 4.64 7.19
N ASP A 210 -15.30 5.86 7.75
CA ASP A 210 -14.31 6.89 7.41
C ASP A 210 -12.92 6.61 8.03
N VAL A 211 -12.79 5.60 8.91
CA VAL A 211 -11.53 5.20 9.55
C VAL A 211 -10.81 4.08 8.77
N PRO A 212 -9.46 4.00 8.86
CA PRO A 212 -8.68 2.98 8.15
C PRO A 212 -8.81 1.59 8.79
N GLY A 213 -8.95 0.56 7.96
CA GLY A 213 -8.73 -0.84 8.29
C GLY A 213 -7.31 -1.31 7.96
N CYS A 214 -7.04 -2.61 8.13
CA CYS A 214 -5.72 -3.19 7.81
C CYS A 214 -5.27 -2.90 6.37
N PRO A 215 -6.12 -3.06 5.32
CA PRO A 215 -5.68 -2.89 3.93
C PRO A 215 -5.35 -1.45 3.53
N ASP A 216 -5.89 -0.45 4.24
CA ASP A 216 -5.62 0.96 3.93
C ASP A 216 -4.16 1.35 4.25
N CYS A 217 -3.59 0.72 5.29
CA CYS A 217 -2.19 0.85 5.68
C CYS A 217 -1.29 -0.23 5.02
N HIS A 218 -1.82 -1.44 4.86
CA HIS A 218 -1.14 -2.61 4.30
C HIS A 218 -1.93 -3.19 3.12
N PRO A 219 -1.81 -2.64 1.90
CA PRO A 219 -2.60 -3.10 0.76
C PRO A 219 -2.44 -4.61 0.51
N ALA A 220 -3.53 -5.36 0.59
CA ALA A 220 -3.48 -6.82 0.74
C ALA A 220 -2.74 -7.56 -0.40
N HIS A 221 -2.90 -7.10 -1.64
CA HIS A 221 -2.23 -7.69 -2.80
C HIS A 221 -0.82 -7.14 -3.04
N THR A 222 -0.42 -6.01 -2.46
CA THR A 222 0.92 -5.45 -2.63
C THR A 222 1.63 -5.24 -1.29
N ILE A 223 1.32 -6.09 -0.30
CA ILE A 223 1.75 -5.90 1.08
C ILE A 223 3.27 -6.01 1.18
N GLU A 224 3.94 -4.89 1.46
CA GLU A 224 5.38 -4.83 1.75
C GLU A 224 5.69 -5.47 3.12
N ASP A 225 6.95 -5.83 3.39
CA ASP A 225 7.33 -6.30 4.73
C ASP A 225 7.30 -5.11 5.71
N PRO A 226 6.38 -5.10 6.69
CA PRO A 226 6.17 -3.96 7.58
C PRO A 226 7.30 -3.75 8.59
N ARG A 227 8.23 -4.72 8.71
CA ARG A 227 9.40 -4.65 9.60
C ARG A 227 10.56 -3.92 8.95
N THR A 228 10.47 -3.62 7.66
CA THR A 228 11.53 -2.94 6.94
C THR A 228 11.54 -1.46 7.25
N LEU A 229 12.73 -0.90 7.28
CA LEU A 229 12.93 0.53 7.35
C LEU A 229 12.25 1.27 6.18
N ALA A 230 12.27 0.68 4.98
CA ALA A 230 11.63 1.24 3.79
C ALA A 230 10.11 1.44 4.00
N PHE A 231 9.44 0.49 4.67
CA PHE A 231 8.05 0.65 5.06
C PHE A 231 7.89 1.71 6.16
N ARG A 232 8.72 1.65 7.21
CA ARG A 232 8.69 2.62 8.33
C ARG A 232 8.74 4.06 7.84
N VAL A 233 9.66 4.41 6.94
CA VAL A 233 9.80 5.79 6.45
C VAL A 233 8.61 6.26 5.60
N LYS A 234 7.80 5.35 5.05
CA LYS A 234 6.58 5.68 4.29
C LYS A 234 5.39 6.01 5.21
N SER A 235 5.47 5.74 6.52
CA SER A 235 4.34 5.93 7.43
C SER A 235 3.74 7.34 7.42
N PRO A 236 4.50 8.45 7.30
CA PRO A 236 3.91 9.78 7.22
C PRO A 236 2.95 9.94 6.06
N ASN A 237 3.29 9.38 4.89
CA ASN A 237 2.41 9.42 3.73
C ASN A 237 1.17 8.55 3.93
N LEU A 238 1.27 7.41 4.63
CA LEU A 238 0.13 6.56 4.95
C LEU A 238 -0.87 7.30 5.85
N CYS A 239 -0.40 7.89 6.95
CA CYS A 239 -1.24 8.64 7.88
C CYS A 239 -1.80 9.91 7.23
N GLY A 240 -0.97 10.60 6.44
CA GLY A 240 -1.31 11.86 5.77
C GLY A 240 -2.41 11.74 4.71
N LYS A 241 -2.65 10.55 4.13
CA LYS A 241 -3.77 10.32 3.20
C LYS A 241 -5.12 10.70 3.80
N CYS A 242 -5.33 10.40 5.09
CA CYS A 242 -6.56 10.72 5.80
C CYS A 242 -6.39 11.96 6.69
N HIS A 243 -5.29 12.04 7.46
CA HIS A 243 -5.06 13.14 8.40
C HIS A 243 -4.67 14.47 7.72
N GLY A 244 -4.32 14.45 6.44
CA GLY A 244 -4.15 15.65 5.61
C GLY A 244 -5.39 16.02 4.79
N ASP A 245 -6.44 15.17 4.78
CA ASP A 245 -7.68 15.42 4.05
C ASP A 245 -8.58 16.36 4.84
N LYS A 246 -8.76 17.59 4.32
CA LYS A 246 -9.57 18.63 4.96
C LYS A 246 -11.05 18.29 5.01
N ALA A 247 -11.58 17.64 3.98
CA ALA A 247 -13.00 17.30 3.93
C ALA A 247 -13.31 16.18 4.93
N LEU A 248 -12.44 15.16 5.01
CA LEU A 248 -12.59 14.05 5.95
C LEU A 248 -12.41 14.52 7.40
N MET A 249 -11.31 15.18 7.71
CA MET A 249 -10.97 15.58 9.08
C MET A 249 -11.92 16.64 9.65
N ALA A 250 -12.50 17.51 8.81
CA ALA A 250 -13.49 18.50 9.25
C ALA A 250 -14.74 17.87 9.87
N LYS A 251 -15.18 16.69 9.39
CA LYS A 251 -16.32 15.96 9.96
C LYS A 251 -16.11 15.59 11.44
N TYR A 252 -14.85 15.38 11.82
CA TYR A 252 -14.44 14.92 13.15
C TYR A 252 -13.79 16.03 14.00
N GLY A 253 -13.69 17.25 13.48
CA GLY A 253 -13.00 18.35 14.16
C GLY A 253 -11.50 18.13 14.36
N ILE A 254 -10.90 17.25 13.55
CA ILE A 254 -9.46 16.96 13.60
C ILE A 254 -8.73 17.98 12.72
N SER A 255 -7.61 18.54 13.22
CA SER A 255 -6.82 19.48 12.43
C SER A 255 -6.04 18.74 11.34
N THR A 256 -6.03 19.28 10.12
CA THR A 256 -5.15 18.81 9.04
C THR A 256 -3.74 19.37 9.12
N ASP A 257 -3.50 20.33 10.01
CA ASP A 257 -2.17 20.85 10.28
C ASP A 257 -1.22 19.78 10.82
N VAL A 258 -1.74 18.62 11.23
CA VAL A 258 -0.93 17.53 11.78
C VAL A 258 0.15 17.04 10.82
N PHE A 259 -0.17 16.92 9.54
CA PHE A 259 0.82 16.53 8.54
C PHE A 259 1.79 17.67 8.25
N ASP A 260 1.28 18.89 8.04
CA ASP A 260 2.08 20.08 7.72
C ASP A 260 3.08 20.42 8.83
N THR A 261 2.66 20.35 10.09
CA THR A 261 3.50 20.63 11.26
C THR A 261 4.57 19.58 11.45
N TYR A 262 4.26 18.29 11.20
CA TYR A 262 5.26 17.22 11.21
C TYR A 262 6.31 17.43 10.11
N VAL A 263 5.90 17.62 8.86
CA VAL A 263 6.87 17.78 7.75
C VAL A 263 7.69 19.06 7.88
N GLY A 264 7.17 20.08 8.56
CA GLY A 264 7.88 21.32 8.87
C GLY A 264 8.82 21.22 10.08
N ASP A 265 8.75 20.15 10.86
CA ASP A 265 9.66 19.93 12.00
C ASP A 265 10.98 19.27 11.55
N PHE A 266 11.93 19.15 12.48
CA PHE A 266 13.24 18.54 12.20
C PHE A 266 13.15 17.04 11.88
N HIS A 267 12.22 16.29 12.48
CA HIS A 267 12.01 14.88 12.19
C HIS A 267 11.47 14.69 10.77
N GLY A 268 10.34 15.34 10.45
CA GLY A 268 9.69 15.24 9.15
C GLY A 268 10.54 15.81 8.02
N THR A 269 11.18 16.98 8.21
CA THR A 269 12.09 17.56 7.22
C THR A 269 13.23 16.60 6.91
N THR A 270 13.84 15.98 7.94
CA THR A 270 14.93 15.03 7.72
C THR A 270 14.45 13.79 6.97
N VAL A 271 13.29 13.22 7.33
CA VAL A 271 12.71 12.07 6.62
C VAL A 271 12.48 12.42 5.14
N LEU A 272 11.90 13.58 4.84
CA LEU A 272 11.65 14.02 3.47
C LEU A 272 12.93 14.26 2.66
N VAL A 273 13.96 14.85 3.27
CA VAL A 273 15.25 15.06 2.59
C VAL A 273 15.89 13.73 2.24
N PHE A 274 16.00 12.81 3.20
CA PHE A 274 16.62 11.50 2.97
C PHE A 274 15.81 10.63 2.00
N GLN A 275 14.47 10.72 2.01
CA GLN A 275 13.67 10.06 0.98
C GLN A 275 13.97 10.53 -0.44
N LYS A 276 14.36 11.80 -0.61
CA LYS A 276 14.70 12.37 -1.92
C LYS A 276 16.15 12.11 -2.32
N THR A 277 17.08 12.17 -1.37
CA THR A 277 18.52 12.11 -1.66
C THR A 277 19.12 10.72 -1.50
N ALA A 278 18.58 9.88 -0.61
CA ALA A 278 19.05 8.53 -0.32
C ALA A 278 17.87 7.61 0.08
N PRO A 279 16.99 7.24 -0.87
CA PRO A 279 15.83 6.40 -0.60
C PRO A 279 16.22 5.10 0.12
N GLY A 280 15.55 4.78 1.22
CA GLY A 280 15.82 3.57 2.00
C GLY A 280 16.97 3.66 3.01
N GLN A 281 17.66 4.80 3.10
CA GLN A 281 18.65 5.01 4.16
C GLN A 281 17.97 5.15 5.53
N GLY A 282 18.52 4.46 6.52
CA GLY A 282 18.05 4.52 7.91
C GLY A 282 18.30 5.89 8.49
N THR A 283 17.22 6.53 8.93
CA THR A 283 17.33 7.79 9.66
C THR A 283 16.92 7.55 11.11
N ASN A 284 17.77 8.01 12.03
CA ASN A 284 17.46 8.08 13.45
C ASN A 284 16.54 9.29 13.71
N LYS A 285 15.33 9.24 13.15
CA LYS A 285 14.30 10.29 13.19
C LYS A 285 12.96 9.63 13.42
N ALA A 286 12.16 10.23 14.29
CA ALA A 286 10.82 9.73 14.58
C ALA A 286 9.90 9.95 13.37
N VAL A 287 9.07 8.96 13.08
CA VAL A 287 7.91 9.03 12.21
C VAL A 287 6.64 8.84 13.03
N CYS A 288 5.48 8.99 12.40
CA CYS A 288 4.17 8.95 13.08
C CYS A 288 4.01 7.74 14.00
N ILE A 289 4.41 6.55 13.53
CA ILE A 289 4.24 5.29 14.27
C ILE A 289 5.21 5.13 15.45
N ASP A 290 6.32 5.86 15.52
CA ASP A 290 7.23 5.79 16.66
C ASP A 290 6.69 6.56 17.87
N CYS A 291 5.86 7.57 17.63
CA CYS A 291 5.20 8.36 18.69
C CYS A 291 3.79 7.86 19.01
N HIS A 292 2.99 7.55 17.98
CA HIS A 292 1.58 7.18 18.15
C HIS A 292 1.36 5.66 18.25
N GLY A 293 2.36 4.85 17.92
CA GLY A 293 2.21 3.42 17.70
C GLY A 293 1.66 3.10 16.30
N ALA A 294 1.64 1.81 15.95
CA ALA A 294 1.15 1.34 14.64
C ALA A 294 -0.28 0.81 14.70
N HIS A 295 -0.55 -0.13 15.62
CA HIS A 295 -1.83 -0.85 15.67
C HIS A 295 -2.68 -0.52 16.91
N LYS A 296 -2.13 0.09 17.96
CA LYS A 296 -2.89 0.47 19.18
C LYS A 296 -2.82 1.98 19.40
N ILE A 297 -3.29 2.74 18.41
CA ILE A 297 -3.30 4.21 18.45
C ILE A 297 -4.45 4.67 19.35
N MET A 298 -4.15 5.45 20.39
CA MET A 298 -5.12 5.91 21.37
C MET A 298 -5.28 7.43 21.31
N ARG A 299 -6.43 7.94 21.78
CA ARG A 299 -6.66 9.38 21.96
C ARG A 299 -5.83 9.88 23.16
N PRO A 300 -5.12 11.01 23.06
CA PRO A 300 -4.36 11.56 24.19
C PRO A 300 -5.23 11.78 25.45
N GLU A 301 -6.50 12.11 25.27
CA GLU A 301 -7.46 12.36 26.34
C GLU A 301 -7.77 11.11 27.17
N GLU A 302 -7.60 9.91 26.60
CA GLU A 302 -7.92 8.63 27.26
C GLU A 302 -6.81 8.15 28.21
N VAL A 303 -5.58 8.64 28.02
CA VAL A 303 -4.40 8.24 28.82
C VAL A 303 -4.24 9.13 30.05
N GLY A 304 -4.84 10.33 30.04
CA GLY A 304 -4.64 11.35 31.07
C GLY A 304 -3.34 12.13 30.86
N THR A 305 -3.36 13.43 31.18
CA THR A 305 -2.31 14.38 30.81
C THR A 305 -0.92 14.03 31.37
N GLU A 306 -0.83 13.59 32.62
CA GLU A 306 0.45 13.30 33.27
C GLU A 306 1.09 12.03 32.73
N GLU A 307 0.30 10.97 32.55
CA GLU A 307 0.76 9.72 31.97
C GLU A 307 1.13 9.91 30.48
N TYR A 308 0.35 10.69 29.73
CA TYR A 308 0.69 11.09 28.37
C TYR A 308 2.05 11.79 28.30
N LYS A 309 2.31 12.78 29.17
CA LYS A 309 3.59 13.50 29.20
C LYS A 309 4.76 12.58 29.58
N ALA A 310 4.57 11.70 30.56
CA ALA A 310 5.58 10.74 30.97
C ALA A 310 5.92 9.75 29.84
N ASN A 311 4.89 9.21 29.18
CA ASN A 311 5.04 8.31 28.04
C ASN A 311 5.74 9.01 26.86
N LEU A 312 5.36 10.25 26.57
CA LEU A 312 5.98 11.05 25.52
C LEU A 312 7.48 11.29 25.80
N LEU A 313 7.84 11.66 27.02
CA LEU A 313 9.24 11.85 27.41
C LEU A 313 10.03 10.53 27.24
N GLN A 314 9.45 9.40 27.62
CA GLN A 314 10.07 8.08 27.44
C GLN A 314 10.29 7.79 25.94
N THR A 315 9.33 8.12 25.09
CA THR A 315 9.49 8.01 23.63
C THR A 315 10.61 8.90 23.12
N CYS A 316 10.69 10.17 23.53
CA CYS A 316 11.78 11.07 23.15
C CYS A 316 13.15 10.50 23.55
N ARG A 317 13.24 9.90 24.74
CA ARG A 317 14.48 9.33 25.29
C ARG A 317 15.02 8.11 24.53
N GLN A 318 14.22 7.48 23.67
CA GLN A 318 14.72 6.43 22.78
C GLN A 318 15.82 6.94 21.83
N CYS A 319 15.75 8.23 21.45
CA CYS A 319 16.76 8.88 20.61
C CYS A 319 17.52 10.01 21.32
N HIS A 320 16.94 10.57 22.40
CA HIS A 320 17.50 11.66 23.20
C HIS A 320 17.70 11.21 24.66
N PRO A 321 18.69 10.35 24.95
CA PRO A 321 18.84 9.72 26.27
C PRO A 321 18.99 10.74 27.41
N ASP A 322 19.59 11.91 27.13
CA ASP A 322 19.83 12.98 28.10
C ASP A 322 18.66 13.97 28.23
N ALA A 323 17.50 13.70 27.61
CA ALA A 323 16.34 14.59 27.67
C ALA A 323 15.84 14.77 29.12
N SER A 324 15.83 16.01 29.59
CA SER A 324 15.30 16.39 30.91
C SER A 324 13.78 16.20 31.00
N PRO A 325 13.18 16.16 32.22
CA PRO A 325 11.73 16.04 32.39
C PRO A 325 10.90 17.05 31.59
N ASN A 326 11.38 18.29 31.47
CA ASN A 326 10.67 19.37 30.77
C ASN A 326 10.97 19.40 29.26
N PHE A 327 11.73 18.44 28.73
CA PHE A 327 12.09 18.40 27.31
C PHE A 327 10.85 18.39 26.41
N ALA A 328 9.85 17.58 26.78
CA ALA A 328 8.60 17.44 26.05
C ALA A 328 7.70 18.69 26.14
N ASP A 329 7.87 19.56 27.14
CA ASP A 329 7.05 20.79 27.28
C ASP A 329 7.33 21.83 26.18
N SER A 330 8.50 21.74 25.54
CA SER A 330 8.86 22.58 24.40
C SER A 330 8.15 22.19 23.10
N TRP A 331 7.57 20.97 23.05
CA TRP A 331 6.85 20.48 21.90
C TRP A 331 5.41 20.97 21.91
N LEU A 332 5.02 21.69 20.86
CA LEU A 332 3.68 22.29 20.71
C LEU A 332 2.64 21.28 20.18
N GLY A 333 3.01 19.99 20.15
CA GLY A 333 2.25 18.97 19.45
C GLY A 333 2.17 19.26 17.95
N HIS A 334 1.11 18.73 17.35
CA HIS A 334 0.80 18.91 15.93
C HIS A 334 -0.14 20.11 15.68
N TYR A 335 0.08 21.22 16.39
CA TYR A 335 -0.73 22.42 16.31
C TYR A 335 0.11 23.62 15.89
N ARG A 336 -0.46 24.48 15.03
CA ARG A 336 0.15 25.78 14.73
C ARG A 336 0.03 26.69 15.96
N PRO A 337 1.08 27.44 16.32
CA PRO A 337 1.00 28.42 17.40
C PRO A 337 -0.08 29.46 17.11
N ASP A 338 -0.97 29.66 18.09
CA ASP A 338 -1.97 30.72 18.07
C ASP A 338 -2.06 31.44 19.42
N TRP A 339 -2.79 32.56 19.44
CA TRP A 339 -2.95 33.40 20.63
C TRP A 339 -3.76 32.75 21.77
N LYS A 340 -4.51 31.68 21.50
CA LYS A 340 -5.29 30.95 22.51
C LYS A 340 -4.45 29.86 23.18
N ARG A 341 -3.74 29.05 22.41
CA ARG A 341 -3.02 27.87 22.90
C ARG A 341 -1.56 28.16 23.25
N TYR A 342 -0.88 28.98 22.43
CA TYR A 342 0.54 29.27 22.57
C TYR A 342 0.85 30.77 22.34
N PRO A 343 0.33 31.67 23.20
CA PRO A 343 0.42 33.13 22.99
C PRO A 343 1.86 33.63 22.94
N LEU A 344 2.76 33.10 23.77
CA LEU A 344 4.17 33.52 23.81
C LEU A 344 4.90 33.18 22.51
N VAL A 345 4.77 31.92 22.04
CA VAL A 345 5.37 31.49 20.77
C VAL A 345 4.82 32.30 19.61
N THR A 346 3.51 32.55 19.63
CA THR A 346 2.84 33.37 18.61
C THR A 346 3.37 34.81 18.60
N ALA A 347 3.56 35.43 19.77
CA ALA A 347 4.15 36.76 19.88
C ALA A 347 5.58 36.81 19.30
N VAL A 348 6.42 35.82 19.61
CA VAL A 348 7.78 35.72 19.08
C VAL A 348 7.79 35.54 17.56
N LEU A 349 6.90 34.70 17.01
CA LEU A 349 6.78 34.53 15.57
C LEU A 349 6.34 35.83 14.87
N TRP A 350 5.39 36.56 15.45
CA TRP A 350 4.97 37.87 14.93
C TRP A 350 6.09 38.91 15.00
N PHE A 351 6.86 38.93 16.09
CA PHE A 351 8.03 39.79 16.21
C PHE A 351 9.01 39.55 15.05
N TYR A 352 9.41 38.30 14.79
CA TYR A 352 10.31 37.99 13.68
C TYR A 352 9.70 38.29 12.30
N ARG A 353 8.40 38.04 12.13
CA ARG A 353 7.68 38.34 10.89
C ARG A 353 7.65 39.83 10.54
N ILE A 354 7.76 40.70 11.54
CA ILE A 354 7.82 42.17 11.36
C ILE A 354 9.26 42.64 11.24
N VAL A 355 10.13 42.23 12.17
CA VAL A 355 11.50 42.74 12.27
C VAL A 355 12.34 42.30 11.07
N ILE A 356 12.26 41.05 10.63
CA ILE A 356 13.10 40.56 9.51
C ILE A 356 12.85 41.37 8.22
N PRO A 357 11.59 41.51 7.71
CA PRO A 357 11.36 42.33 6.51
C PRO A 357 11.70 43.80 6.70
N LEU A 358 11.45 44.37 7.90
CA LEU A 358 11.78 45.77 8.18
C LEU A 358 13.29 46.00 8.14
N THR A 359 14.08 45.15 8.78
CA THR A 359 15.54 45.22 8.77
C THR A 359 16.10 45.00 7.36
N LEU A 360 15.62 43.99 6.64
CA LEU A 360 16.03 43.75 5.25
C LEU A 360 15.65 44.94 4.34
N GLY A 361 14.44 45.47 4.48
CA GLY A 361 13.96 46.63 3.73
C GLY A 361 14.78 47.89 4.02
N PHE A 362 15.12 48.13 5.29
CA PHE A 362 16.00 49.24 5.68
C PHE A 362 17.38 49.12 5.02
N PHE A 363 18.02 47.95 5.08
CA PHE A 363 19.33 47.76 4.46
C PHE A 363 19.28 47.87 2.93
N LEU A 364 18.24 47.31 2.29
CA LEU A 364 18.05 47.45 0.85
C LEU A 364 17.84 48.91 0.43
N LEU A 365 17.07 49.68 1.20
CA LEU A 365 16.88 51.11 0.98
C LEU A 365 18.20 51.87 1.15
N TYR A 366 18.93 51.60 2.24
CA TYR A 366 20.22 52.22 2.51
C TYR A 366 21.23 51.96 1.38
N ILE A 367 21.38 50.71 0.96
CA ILE A 367 22.24 50.30 -0.16
C ILE A 367 21.79 50.97 -1.46
N GLY A 368 20.47 51.03 -1.71
CA GLY A 368 19.91 51.68 -2.89
C GLY A 368 20.23 53.17 -2.96
N LEU A 369 20.11 53.88 -1.83
CA LEU A 369 20.44 55.30 -1.72
C LEU A 369 21.95 55.56 -1.87
N ASP A 370 22.81 54.72 -1.28
CA ASP A 370 24.27 54.82 -1.45
C ASP A 370 24.68 54.57 -2.90
N ALA A 371 24.13 53.54 -3.53
CA ALA A 371 24.37 53.24 -4.94
C ALA A 371 23.90 54.39 -5.85
N GLN A 372 22.73 54.97 -5.59
CA GLN A 372 22.22 56.13 -6.32
C GLN A 372 23.12 57.35 -6.17
N LYS A 373 23.61 57.62 -4.96
CA LYS A 373 24.56 58.71 -4.70
C LYS A 373 25.85 58.51 -5.50
N ARG A 374 26.47 57.33 -5.43
CA ARG A 374 27.70 57.02 -6.17
C ARG A 374 27.52 57.12 -7.69
N LEU A 375 26.35 56.75 -8.22
CA LEU A 375 26.04 56.90 -9.64
C LEU A 375 25.88 58.36 -10.05
N ARG A 376 25.36 59.22 -9.16
CA ARG A 376 25.26 60.67 -9.39
C ARG A 376 26.62 61.36 -9.34
N GLU A 377 27.53 60.93 -8.45
CA GLU A 377 28.88 61.50 -8.30
C GLU A 377 29.86 61.05 -9.40
N ARG A 378 29.54 59.99 -10.14
CA ARG A 378 30.34 59.50 -11.29
C ARG A 378 29.97 60.15 -12.63
N LYS A 379 28.84 60.86 -12.70
CA LYS A 379 28.43 61.70 -13.83
C LYS A 379 28.92 63.12 -13.58
#